data_AF-A0A535CE45-F1
#
_entry.id   AF-A0A535CE45-F1
#
_cell.length_a   1.000
_cell.length_b   1.000
_cell.length_c   1.000
_cell.angle_alpha   90.00
_cell.angle_beta   90.00
_cell.angle_gamma   90.00
#
_symmetry.space_group_name_H-M   'P 1'
#
loop_
_entity.id
_entity.type
_entity.pdbx_description
1 polymer ?
#
loop_
_entity_poly.entity_id
_entity_poly.type
_entity_poly.pdbx_seq_one_letter_code
_entity_poly.pdbx_strand_id
1 'polypeptide(L)'
;MKIAFVAGFGPIVRDIAKSRAFWGEALGVALEEASPQYFTNDDLDGVKAFALWPLSQAAQSTFGTDAWPDDIPAPQAWLELDVESPAAVTQAVAELEGAGHQVLRGAHEEPWGQTTSRV
;
A
#
# COMPACT_ATOMS: atom_id res chain seq x y z
N MET A 1 -14.22 13.77 3.43
CA MET A 1 -13.17 13.28 2.51
C MET A 1 -13.82 12.88 1.21
N LYS A 2 -13.28 13.36 0.08
CA LYS A 2 -13.73 12.97 -1.27
C LYS A 2 -12.68 12.05 -1.89
N ILE A 3 -13.03 10.78 -2.07
CA ILE A 3 -12.19 9.81 -2.76
C ILE A 3 -12.28 10.04 -4.28
N ALA A 4 -11.13 10.12 -4.94
CA ALA A 4 -11.06 10.31 -6.40
C ALA A 4 -11.13 8.97 -7.15
N PHE A 5 -10.25 8.03 -6.81
CA PHE A 5 -10.17 6.70 -7.41
C PHE A 5 -9.27 5.78 -6.57
N VAL A 6 -9.23 4.48 -6.91
CA VAL A 6 -8.24 3.54 -6.40
C VAL A 6 -6.92 3.77 -7.12
N ALA A 7 -5.92 4.30 -6.42
CA ALA A 7 -4.59 4.53 -6.95
C ALA A 7 -3.81 3.23 -7.09
N GLY A 8 -3.95 2.34 -6.10
CA GLY A 8 -3.25 1.06 -6.12
C GLY A 8 -3.92 0.01 -5.27
N PHE A 9 -3.62 -1.23 -5.58
CA PHE A 9 -4.11 -2.40 -4.88
C PHE A 9 -3.15 -3.56 -5.07
N GLY A 10 -3.01 -4.40 -4.05
CA GLY A 10 -2.34 -5.66 -4.23
C GLY A 10 -2.21 -6.45 -2.94
N PRO A 11 -1.69 -7.68 -3.01
CA PRO A 11 -1.48 -8.51 -1.83
C PRO A 11 -0.33 -7.97 -0.96
N ILE A 12 -0.49 -8.10 0.35
CA ILE A 12 0.62 -8.02 1.29
C ILE A 12 1.23 -9.41 1.41
N VAL A 13 2.48 -9.54 0.99
CA VAL A 13 3.11 -10.85 0.77
C VAL A 13 4.13 -11.17 1.86
N ARG A 14 4.06 -12.40 2.39
CA ARG A 14 5.00 -12.91 3.41
C ARG A 14 6.12 -13.77 2.82
N ASP A 15 5.84 -14.40 1.67
CA ASP A 15 6.76 -15.26 0.94
C ASP A 15 6.71 -14.85 -0.53
N ILE A 16 7.76 -14.16 -0.99
CA ILE A 16 7.82 -13.57 -2.34
C ILE A 16 7.85 -14.66 -3.41
N ALA A 17 8.58 -15.74 -3.17
CA ALA A 17 8.68 -16.83 -4.13
C ALA A 17 7.32 -17.49 -4.36
N LYS A 18 6.60 -17.83 -3.28
CA LYS A 18 5.25 -18.40 -3.39
C LYS A 18 4.25 -17.42 -3.99
N SER A 19 4.37 -16.14 -3.66
CA SER A 19 3.46 -15.11 -4.17
C SER A 19 3.66 -14.88 -5.66
N ARG A 20 4.90 -14.89 -6.16
CA ARG A 20 5.20 -14.85 -7.60
C ARG A 20 4.70 -16.08 -8.34
N ALA A 21 4.90 -17.27 -7.76
CA ALA A 21 4.37 -18.50 -8.35
C ALA A 21 2.83 -18.45 -8.47
N PHE A 22 2.15 -17.89 -7.48
CA PHE A 22 0.69 -17.75 -7.53
C PHE A 22 0.24 -16.65 -8.50
N TRP A 23 0.65 -15.39 -8.28
CA TRP A 23 0.16 -14.24 -9.03
C TRP A 23 0.72 -14.15 -10.45
N GLY A 24 2.02 -14.41 -10.60
CA GLY A 24 2.68 -14.33 -11.90
C GLY A 24 2.49 -15.58 -12.74
N GLU A 25 2.82 -16.75 -12.20
CA GLU A 25 2.85 -17.99 -12.99
C GLU A 25 1.47 -18.65 -13.10
N ALA A 26 0.74 -18.80 -12.00
CA ALA A 26 -0.55 -19.50 -12.01
C ALA A 26 -1.71 -18.62 -12.50
N LEU A 27 -1.76 -17.34 -12.09
CA LEU A 27 -2.78 -16.40 -12.54
C LEU A 27 -2.40 -15.63 -13.82
N GLY A 28 -1.12 -15.61 -14.19
CA GLY A 28 -0.66 -15.00 -15.44
C GLY A 28 -0.52 -13.47 -15.38
N VAL A 29 -0.45 -12.85 -14.20
CA VAL A 29 -0.18 -11.41 -14.10
C VAL A 29 1.26 -11.14 -14.56
N ALA A 30 1.43 -10.27 -15.55
CA ALA A 30 2.75 -9.92 -16.07
C ALA A 30 3.49 -9.02 -15.06
N LEU A 31 4.19 -9.64 -14.11
CA LEU A 31 4.89 -8.93 -13.04
C LEU A 31 6.32 -8.55 -13.45
N GLU A 32 6.71 -7.32 -13.16
CA GLU A 32 8.08 -6.81 -13.34
C GLU A 32 8.72 -6.49 -11.98
N GLU A 33 10.03 -6.73 -11.83
CA GLU A 33 10.74 -6.38 -10.59
C GLU A 33 11.17 -4.91 -10.63
N ALA A 34 10.35 -4.03 -10.05
CA ALA A 34 10.61 -2.59 -10.01
C ALA A 34 11.71 -2.22 -9.01
N SER A 35 11.86 -3.01 -7.94
CA SER A 35 12.99 -2.92 -7.00
C SER A 35 13.19 -4.29 -6.31
N PRO A 36 14.29 -4.52 -5.56
CA PRO A 36 14.56 -5.82 -4.98
C PRO A 36 13.37 -6.38 -4.19
N GLN A 37 12.87 -7.53 -4.63
CA GLN A 37 11.71 -8.23 -4.06
C GLN A 37 10.36 -7.49 -4.17
N TYR A 38 10.29 -6.40 -4.92
CA TYR A 38 9.07 -5.62 -5.15
C TYR A 38 8.65 -5.77 -6.61
N PHE A 39 7.53 -6.47 -6.81
CA PHE A 39 7.05 -6.84 -8.13
C PHE A 39 5.75 -6.11 -8.45
N THR A 40 5.68 -5.47 -9.61
CA THR A 40 4.56 -4.60 -9.99
C THR A 40 3.97 -4.96 -11.35
N ASN A 41 2.77 -4.47 -11.59
CA ASN A 41 2.13 -4.38 -12.90
C ASN A 41 1.23 -3.13 -12.88
N ASP A 42 1.56 -2.14 -13.72
CA ASP A 42 0.80 -0.87 -13.80
C ASP A 42 -0.13 -0.83 -15.03
N ASP A 43 -0.21 -1.94 -15.77
CA ASP A 43 -1.06 -2.12 -16.95
C ASP A 43 -2.32 -2.95 -16.66
N LEU A 44 -2.51 -3.40 -15.40
CA LEU A 44 -3.63 -4.24 -15.00
C LEU A 44 -4.92 -3.40 -14.88
N ASP A 45 -5.85 -3.61 -15.81
CA ASP A 45 -7.13 -2.92 -15.82
C ASP A 45 -7.87 -3.00 -14.47
N GLY A 46 -8.38 -1.85 -14.02
CA GLY A 46 -9.18 -1.70 -12.80
C GLY A 46 -8.46 -0.99 -11.65
N VAL A 47 -7.13 -1.00 -11.62
CA VAL A 47 -6.30 -0.22 -10.68
C VAL A 47 -5.12 0.40 -11.40
N LYS A 48 -4.59 1.52 -10.92
CA LYS A 48 -3.46 2.17 -11.61
C LYS A 48 -2.12 1.53 -11.30
N ALA A 49 -1.98 0.94 -10.12
CA ALA A 49 -0.79 0.23 -9.69
C ALA A 49 -1.19 -1.08 -9.00
N PHE A 50 -0.70 -2.20 -9.53
CA PHE A 50 -0.77 -3.49 -8.86
C PHE A 50 0.62 -3.89 -8.38
N ALA A 51 0.77 -4.29 -7.12
CA ALA A 51 2.06 -4.75 -6.61
C ALA A 51 1.96 -5.83 -5.55
N LEU A 52 2.91 -6.77 -5.61
CA LEU A 52 3.21 -7.69 -4.51
C LEU A 52 4.05 -6.93 -3.48
N TRP A 53 3.41 -6.39 -2.43
CA TRP A 53 4.12 -5.57 -1.45
C TRP A 53 4.54 -6.41 -0.24
N PRO A 54 5.85 -6.61 0.02
CA PRO A 54 6.32 -7.41 1.14
C PRO A 54 5.85 -6.85 2.48
N LEU A 55 5.41 -7.72 3.40
CA LEU A 55 4.98 -7.31 4.74
C LEU A 55 6.07 -6.54 5.48
N SER A 56 7.34 -6.92 5.31
CA SER A 56 8.47 -6.19 5.90
C SER A 56 8.63 -4.79 5.32
N GLN A 57 8.45 -4.61 4.01
CA GLN A 57 8.49 -3.29 3.37
C GLN A 57 7.29 -2.42 3.77
N ALA A 58 6.11 -3.01 3.90
CA ALA A 58 4.92 -2.33 4.43
C ALA A 58 5.12 -1.90 5.89
N ALA A 59 5.72 -2.77 6.72
CA ALA A 59 6.11 -2.43 8.09
C ALA A 59 7.14 -1.30 8.12
N GLN A 60 8.16 -1.35 7.25
CA GLN A 60 9.18 -0.30 7.18
C GLN A 60 8.56 1.04 6.77
N SER A 61 7.64 1.04 5.81
CA SER A 61 6.92 2.25 5.37
C SER A 61 5.95 2.79 6.44
N THR A 62 5.42 1.93 7.31
CA THR A 62 4.40 2.32 8.31
C THR A 62 5.02 2.69 9.66
N PHE A 63 5.98 1.89 10.13
CA PHE A 63 6.54 1.93 11.48
C PHE A 63 8.06 2.19 11.52
N GLY A 64 8.73 2.22 10.37
CA GLY A 64 10.18 2.43 10.30
C GLY A 64 11.02 1.20 10.69
N THR A 65 10.42 0.01 10.74
CA THR A 65 11.07 -1.27 11.03
C THR A 65 10.54 -2.38 10.12
N ASP A 66 11.36 -3.39 9.84
CA ASP A 66 10.97 -4.54 9.01
C ASP A 66 9.96 -5.50 9.70
N ALA A 67 9.69 -5.31 11.00
CA ALA A 67 8.76 -6.14 11.77
C ALA A 67 7.38 -5.48 11.86
N TRP A 68 6.35 -6.18 11.41
CA TRP A 68 4.97 -5.78 11.67
C TRP A 68 4.63 -5.99 13.15
N PRO A 69 4.07 -5.01 13.87
CA PRO A 69 3.74 -5.15 15.29
C PRO A 69 2.71 -6.27 15.55
N ASP A 70 2.94 -7.10 16.56
CA ASP A 70 2.08 -8.25 16.89
C ASP A 70 0.68 -7.86 17.41
N ASP A 71 0.53 -6.64 17.90
CA ASP A 71 -0.72 -6.07 18.41
C ASP A 71 -1.62 -5.49 17.30
N ILE A 72 -1.11 -5.37 16.07
CA ILE A 72 -1.86 -4.90 14.91
C ILE A 72 -2.04 -6.07 13.94
N PRO A 73 -3.28 -6.44 13.55
CA PRO A 73 -3.49 -7.51 12.59
C PRO A 73 -2.76 -7.24 11.27
N ALA A 74 -1.87 -8.17 10.88
CA ALA A 74 -1.14 -8.04 9.63
C ALA A 74 -2.10 -8.08 8.42
N PRO A 75 -2.07 -7.07 7.53
CA PRO A 75 -2.97 -6.99 6.40
C PRO A 75 -2.72 -8.14 5.40
N GLN A 76 -3.77 -8.50 4.65
CA GLN A 76 -3.68 -9.47 3.54
C GLN A 76 -3.49 -8.78 2.20
N ALA A 77 -3.92 -7.52 2.10
CA ALA A 77 -3.82 -6.69 0.91
C ALA A 77 -3.66 -5.22 1.34
N TRP A 78 -3.15 -4.42 0.43
CA TRP A 78 -3.11 -2.97 0.54
C TRP A 78 -4.07 -2.36 -0.47
N LEU A 79 -4.60 -1.18 -0.13
CA LEU A 79 -5.50 -0.40 -0.96
C LEU A 79 -5.12 1.07 -0.78
N GLU A 80 -4.81 1.72 -1.89
CA GLU A 80 -4.57 3.16 -1.92
C GLU A 80 -5.73 3.88 -2.59
N LEU A 81 -6.23 4.90 -1.89
CA LEU A 81 -7.31 5.75 -2.35
C LEU A 81 -6.76 7.16 -2.55
N ASP A 82 -6.84 7.65 -3.78
CA ASP A 82 -6.37 9.00 -4.11
C ASP A 82 -7.38 10.06 -3.66
N VAL A 83 -6.87 11.23 -3.31
CA VAL A 83 -7.62 12.42 -2.92
C VAL A 83 -7.12 13.63 -3.73
N GLU A 84 -7.93 14.68 -3.81
CA GLU A 84 -7.71 15.75 -4.77
C GLU A 84 -6.38 16.52 -4.66
N SER A 85 -5.70 16.47 -3.52
CA SER A 85 -4.43 17.17 -3.31
C SER A 85 -3.64 16.62 -2.12
N PRO A 86 -2.33 16.92 -2.00
CA PRO A 86 -1.55 16.64 -0.80
C PRO A 86 -2.18 17.17 0.49
N ALA A 87 -2.75 18.38 0.46
CA ALA A 87 -3.41 18.97 1.63
C ALA A 87 -4.69 18.19 2.03
N ALA A 88 -5.36 17.57 1.07
CA ALA A 88 -6.53 16.74 1.33
C ALA A 88 -6.18 15.44 2.08
N VAL A 89 -4.94 14.94 2.01
CA VAL A 89 -4.47 13.79 2.79
C VAL A 89 -4.48 14.11 4.29
N THR A 90 -3.99 15.29 4.68
CA THR A 90 -4.03 15.73 6.09
C THR A 90 -5.46 15.90 6.59
N GLN A 91 -6.35 16.47 5.78
CA GLN A 91 -7.76 16.59 6.12
C GLN A 91 -8.43 15.22 6.26
N ALA A 92 -8.12 14.29 5.36
CA ALA A 92 -8.60 12.93 5.39
C ALA A 92 -8.21 12.20 6.69
N VAL A 93 -6.95 12.33 7.11
CA VAL A 93 -6.45 11.81 8.39
C VAL A 93 -7.25 12.37 9.57
N ALA A 94 -7.41 13.70 9.63
CA ALA A 94 -8.16 14.34 10.72
C ALA A 94 -9.63 13.90 10.78
N GLU A 95 -10.27 13.71 9.62
CA GLU A 95 -11.63 13.17 9.55
C GLU A 95 -11.72 11.71 10.05
N LEU A 96 -10.75 10.85 9.69
CA LEU A 96 -10.69 9.46 10.15
C LEU A 96 -10.48 9.37 11.66
N GLU A 97 -9.53 10.14 12.20
CA GLU A 97 -9.27 10.22 13.64
C GLU A 97 -10.49 10.77 14.39
N GLY A 98 -11.15 11.81 13.84
CA GLY A 98 -12.37 12.38 14.39
C GLY A 98 -13.55 11.39 14.41
N ALA A 99 -13.56 10.41 13.51
CA ALA A 99 -14.51 9.31 13.48
C ALA A 99 -14.10 8.11 14.38
N GLY A 100 -12.96 8.19 15.06
CA GLY A 100 -12.46 7.14 15.96
C GLY A 100 -11.71 6.01 15.24
N HIS A 101 -11.33 6.20 13.98
CA HIS A 101 -10.47 5.25 13.27
C HIS A 101 -9.00 5.43 13.68
N GLN A 102 -8.27 4.32 13.74
CA GLN A 102 -6.85 4.34 14.00
C GLN A 102 -6.11 4.79 12.74
N VAL A 103 -5.17 5.72 12.90
CA VAL A 103 -4.21 6.09 11.85
C VAL A 103 -2.85 5.59 12.31
N LEU A 104 -2.24 4.71 11.52
CA LEU A 104 -0.95 4.08 11.84
C LEU A 104 0.22 5.03 11.57
N ARG A 105 0.12 5.84 10.52
CA ARG A 105 1.08 6.89 10.17
C ARG A 105 0.34 8.08 9.59
N GLY A 106 0.48 9.24 10.22
CA GLY A 106 -0.13 10.48 9.74
C GLY A 106 0.37 10.91 8.36
N ALA A 107 -0.28 11.93 7.81
CA ALA A 107 0.09 12.50 6.52
C ALA A 107 1.55 12.97 6.51
N HIS A 108 2.33 12.50 5.54
CA HIS A 108 3.74 12.87 5.39
C HIS A 108 4.14 12.78 3.90
N GLU A 109 5.19 13.49 3.54
CA GLU A 109 5.78 13.40 2.20
C GLU A 109 6.74 12.21 2.13
N GLU A 110 6.55 11.37 1.11
CA GLU A 110 7.42 10.25 0.79
C GLU A 110 8.64 10.74 -0.02
N PRO A 111 9.76 9.99 -0.01
CA PRO A 111 10.98 10.38 -0.72
C PRO A 111 10.81 10.63 -2.24
N TRP A 112 9.75 10.09 -2.85
CA TRP A 112 9.42 10.25 -4.25
C TRP A 112 8.40 11.38 -4.52
N GLY A 113 8.08 12.21 -3.51
CA GLY A 113 7.33 13.46 -3.65
C GLY A 113 5.81 13.33 -3.54
N GLN A 114 5.28 12.16 -3.19
CA GLN A 114 3.85 11.99 -2.89
C GLN A 114 3.59 12.23 -1.40
N THR A 115 2.44 12.82 -1.06
CA THR A 115 1.97 12.84 0.33
C THR A 115 1.06 11.65 0.58
N THR A 116 1.36 10.83 1.59
CA THR A 116 0.56 9.65 1.93
C THR A 116 0.28 9.58 3.43
N SER A 117 -0.66 8.73 3.81
CA SER A 117 -0.89 8.29 5.19
C SER A 117 -1.04 6.77 5.22
N ARG A 118 -0.93 6.17 6.42
CA ARG A 118 -1.20 4.75 6.65
C ARG A 118 -2.31 4.66 7.69
N VAL A 119 -3.36 3.93 7.36
CA VAL A 119 -4.59 3.79 8.16
C VAL A 119 -4.84 2.33 8.47
#